data_AF-A0A2G5SI16-F1
#
_entry.id   AF-A0A2G5SI16-F1
#
_cell.length_a   1.000
_cell.length_b   1.000
_cell.length_c   1.000
_cell.angle_alpha   90.00
_cell.angle_beta   90.00
_cell.angle_gamma   90.00
#
_symmetry.space_group_name_H-M   'P 1'
#
loop_
_entity.id
_entity.type
_entity.pdbx_description
1 polymer ?
#
loop_
_entity_poly.entity_id
_entity_poly.type
_entity_poly.pdbx_seq_one_letter_code
_entity_poly.pdbx_strand_id
1 'polypeptide(L)'
;MEQAPAIIKNNDQSLKTCILYEVLEKKPIFDSYRNFCNLVGQDAMEYPEFEFWYYRFYHGQVDFDYDRSADPVPKTLMDIPISSLYKITEHLDTVERTYLRSMNKAIKDIADSHAPSFDKMEITAYGGCSMEWRLDNNAFHCYRKNKGCVLQKPNGSKIKSRDSYLKTKHIEFRSLLKVEDLGRFSHLKSLKCELQFPEPEGFQRIRDIISSFEKLESCELTFSKFENEVQFRRIAEALGVEIPFGPLQIIKHRYQIPESNEYLEFKMEDEDHSSSIKIVKIR
;
A
#
# COMPACT_ATOMS: atom_id res chain seq x y z
N MET A 1 25.48 38.92 -7.83
CA MET A 1 25.56 38.39 -9.21
C MET A 1 24.31 37.56 -9.44
N GLU A 2 23.20 38.22 -9.78
CA GLU A 2 21.82 37.66 -9.73
C GLU A 2 21.08 37.81 -11.07
N GLN A 3 21.81 37.93 -12.19
CA GLN A 3 21.24 38.16 -13.52
C GLN A 3 21.35 36.97 -14.49
N ALA A 4 22.01 35.87 -14.10
CA ALA A 4 22.23 34.72 -14.98
C ALA A 4 20.95 33.94 -15.41
N PRO A 5 19.91 33.73 -14.57
CA PRO A 5 18.79 32.87 -14.96
C PRO A 5 17.91 33.47 -16.06
N ALA A 6 17.74 34.80 -16.06
CA ALA A 6 16.81 35.48 -16.98
C ALA A 6 17.33 35.54 -18.43
N ILE A 7 18.65 35.54 -18.62
CA ILE A 7 19.29 35.62 -19.95
C ILE A 7 19.21 34.27 -20.68
N ILE A 8 19.26 33.15 -19.95
CA ILE A 8 19.27 31.81 -20.52
C ILE A 8 17.87 31.36 -20.94
N LYS A 9 16.82 31.75 -20.19
CA LYS A 9 15.42 31.35 -20.45
C LYS A 9 14.88 31.70 -21.84
N ASN A 10 15.35 32.80 -22.44
CA ASN A 10 14.75 33.35 -23.66
C ASN A 10 15.59 33.11 -24.93
N ASN A 11 16.67 32.33 -24.86
CA ASN A 11 17.50 31.99 -26.01
C ASN A 11 17.48 30.48 -26.23
N ASP A 12 16.74 30.06 -27.24
CA ASP A 12 16.61 28.66 -27.69
C ASP A 12 17.97 27.96 -27.87
N GLN A 13 18.96 28.68 -28.42
CA GLN A 13 20.31 28.16 -28.61
C GLN A 13 21.04 27.95 -27.27
N SER A 14 20.82 28.84 -26.30
CA SER A 14 21.38 28.69 -24.95
C SER A 14 20.77 27.49 -24.23
N LEU A 15 19.45 27.30 -24.33
CA LEU A 15 18.75 26.15 -23.75
C LEU A 15 19.31 24.84 -24.33
N LYS A 16 19.40 24.73 -25.66
CA LYS A 16 19.97 23.56 -26.34
C LYS A 16 21.44 23.32 -25.97
N THR A 17 22.21 24.37 -25.72
CA THR A 17 23.61 24.23 -25.26
C THR A 17 23.68 23.59 -23.87
N CYS A 18 22.76 23.95 -22.97
CA CYS A 18 22.64 23.29 -21.67
C CYS A 18 22.30 21.80 -21.81
N ILE A 19 21.42 21.43 -22.75
CA ILE A 19 21.07 20.03 -23.02
C ILE A 19 22.29 19.27 -23.56
N LEU A 20 23.02 19.86 -24.52
CA LEU A 20 24.24 19.26 -25.07
C LEU A 20 25.29 19.00 -23.99
N TYR A 21 25.47 19.94 -23.05
CA TYR A 21 26.39 19.77 -21.93
C TYR A 21 26.02 18.55 -21.07
N GLU A 22 24.73 18.39 -20.74
CA GLU A 22 24.23 17.24 -19.98
C GLU A 22 24.47 15.90 -20.71
N VAL A 23 24.33 15.87 -22.04
CA VAL A 23 24.62 14.71 -22.89
C VAL A 23 26.11 14.36 -22.88
N LEU A 24 26.99 15.38 -23.01
CA LEU A 24 28.44 15.18 -22.99
C LEU A 24 28.94 14.63 -21.66
N GLU A 25 28.29 15.01 -20.56
CA GLU A 25 28.54 14.43 -19.23
C GLU A 25 27.96 13.02 -19.04
N LYS A 26 27.24 12.48 -20.04
CA LYS A 26 26.62 11.13 -20.04
C LYS A 26 25.70 10.89 -18.84
N LYS A 27 25.07 11.95 -18.35
CA LYS A 27 24.09 11.85 -17.27
C LYS A 27 22.80 11.22 -17.77
N PRO A 28 22.12 10.36 -17.00
CA PRO A 28 20.82 9.82 -17.39
C PRO A 28 19.80 10.93 -17.68
N ILE A 29 19.02 10.77 -18.76
CA ILE A 29 18.11 11.80 -19.29
C ILE A 29 17.20 12.45 -18.24
N PHE A 30 16.66 11.68 -17.30
CA PHE A 30 15.74 12.20 -16.29
C PHE A 30 16.46 13.05 -15.23
N ASP A 31 17.69 12.71 -14.90
CA ASP A 31 18.52 13.54 -14.02
C ASP A 31 18.98 14.79 -14.76
N SER A 32 19.29 14.66 -16.05
CA SER A 32 19.60 15.80 -16.92
C SER A 32 18.44 16.78 -17.05
N TYR A 33 17.20 16.30 -17.22
CA TYR A 33 16.03 17.17 -17.26
C TYR A 33 15.84 17.91 -15.93
N ARG A 34 16.02 17.23 -14.80
CA ARG A 34 15.95 17.88 -13.47
C ARG A 34 17.03 18.94 -13.29
N ASN A 35 18.27 18.66 -13.70
CA ASN A 35 19.36 19.64 -13.67
C ASN A 35 19.07 20.84 -14.57
N PHE A 36 18.60 20.58 -15.78
CA PHE A 36 18.18 21.59 -16.74
C PHE A 36 17.10 22.50 -16.14
N CYS A 37 15.99 21.94 -15.64
CA CYS A 37 14.92 22.72 -15.00
C CYS A 37 15.41 23.51 -13.78
N ASN A 38 16.32 22.96 -12.98
CA ASN A 38 16.91 23.68 -11.85
C ASN A 38 17.78 24.86 -12.30
N LEU A 39 18.49 24.72 -13.42
CA LEU A 39 19.39 25.74 -13.97
C LEU A 39 18.62 26.85 -14.70
N VAL A 40 17.70 26.46 -15.59
CA VAL A 40 17.04 27.38 -16.52
C VAL A 40 15.60 27.69 -16.14
N GLY A 41 15.01 27.00 -15.15
CA GLY A 41 13.63 27.18 -14.71
C GLY A 41 12.67 26.09 -15.21
N GLN A 42 11.59 25.88 -14.45
CA GLN A 42 10.63 24.79 -14.67
C GLN A 42 9.74 24.99 -15.90
N ASP A 43 9.59 26.25 -16.33
CA ASP A 43 8.74 26.72 -17.43
C ASP A 43 9.51 26.94 -18.75
N ALA A 44 10.82 26.64 -18.77
CA ALA A 44 11.67 26.95 -19.91
C ALA A 44 11.48 25.99 -21.11
N MET A 45 11.24 24.71 -20.85
CA MET A 45 11.04 23.68 -21.88
C MET A 45 10.31 22.49 -21.28
N GLU A 46 9.30 21.98 -21.99
CA GLU A 46 8.57 20.78 -21.58
C GLU A 46 9.42 19.52 -21.81
N TYR A 47 9.16 18.48 -21.01
CA TYR A 47 9.95 17.24 -21.08
C TYR A 47 10.03 16.60 -22.47
N PRO A 48 8.95 16.48 -23.27
CA PRO A 48 9.04 15.88 -24.60
C PRO A 48 9.91 16.66 -25.59
N GLU A 49 10.02 17.98 -25.41
CA GLU A 49 10.91 18.81 -26.21
C GLU A 49 12.36 18.62 -25.79
N PHE A 50 12.61 18.60 -24.47
CA PHE A 50 13.93 18.29 -23.92
C PHE A 50 14.40 16.89 -24.35
N GLU A 51 13.53 15.89 -24.26
CA GLU A 51 13.84 14.50 -24.59
C GLU A 51 14.28 14.35 -26.04
N PHE A 52 13.57 15.01 -26.96
CA PHE A 52 13.92 15.04 -28.36
C PHE A 52 15.35 15.56 -28.58
N TRP A 53 15.65 16.76 -28.05
CA TRP A 53 16.98 17.37 -28.21
C TRP A 53 18.08 16.54 -27.53
N TYR A 54 17.79 16.00 -26.35
CA TYR A 54 18.71 15.15 -25.62
C TYR A 54 19.11 13.93 -26.46
N TYR A 55 18.16 13.16 -26.99
CA TYR A 55 18.48 11.97 -27.78
C TYR A 55 19.13 12.31 -29.12
N ARG A 56 18.73 13.41 -29.74
CA ARG A 56 19.35 13.90 -30.98
C ARG A 56 20.84 14.22 -30.79
N PHE A 57 21.16 15.00 -29.75
CA PHE A 57 22.54 15.30 -29.38
C PHE A 57 23.29 14.04 -28.92
N TYR A 58 22.62 13.14 -28.20
CA TYR A 58 23.20 11.86 -27.78
C TYR A 58 23.65 11.00 -28.97
N HIS A 59 22.92 11.05 -30.09
CA HIS A 59 23.27 10.39 -31.34
C HIS A 59 24.24 11.20 -32.23
N GLY A 60 24.78 12.32 -31.73
CA GLY A 60 25.79 13.14 -32.42
C GLY A 60 25.23 14.12 -33.45
N GLN A 61 23.90 14.29 -33.54
CA GLN A 61 23.25 15.23 -34.44
C GLN A 61 23.13 16.61 -33.76
N VAL A 62 24.20 17.40 -33.85
CA VAL A 62 24.36 18.69 -33.13
C VAL A 62 23.96 19.92 -33.95
N ASP A 63 23.02 19.77 -34.87
CA ASP A 63 22.35 20.87 -35.59
C ASP A 63 21.24 21.48 -34.72
N PHE A 64 21.49 22.69 -34.23
CA PHE A 64 20.61 23.39 -33.28
C PHE A 64 19.33 23.94 -33.93
N ASP A 65 19.33 24.12 -35.25
CA ASP A 65 18.27 24.74 -36.05
C ASP A 65 17.38 23.71 -36.75
N TYR A 66 17.43 22.44 -36.32
CA TYR A 66 16.62 21.39 -36.93
C TYR A 66 15.12 21.67 -36.86
N ASP A 67 14.48 21.62 -38.04
CA ASP A 67 13.04 21.78 -38.18
C ASP A 67 12.31 20.46 -37.87
N ARG A 68 11.57 20.46 -36.76
CA ARG A 68 10.77 19.33 -36.27
C ARG A 68 9.38 19.25 -36.91
N SER A 69 9.04 20.15 -37.83
CA SER A 69 7.70 20.20 -38.45
C SER A 69 7.32 18.92 -39.20
N ALA A 70 8.32 18.18 -39.68
CA ALA A 70 8.16 16.91 -40.38
C ALA A 70 8.17 15.69 -39.43
N ASP A 71 8.55 15.86 -38.16
CA ASP A 71 8.59 14.75 -37.21
C ASP A 71 7.19 14.32 -36.77
N PRO A 72 6.99 13.03 -36.45
CA PRO A 72 5.76 12.58 -35.81
C PRO A 72 5.52 13.34 -34.50
N VAL A 73 4.27 13.77 -34.30
CA VAL A 73 3.84 14.38 -33.04
C VAL A 73 4.13 13.42 -31.88
N PRO A 74 4.77 13.88 -30.79
CA PRO A 74 5.01 13.05 -29.62
C PRO A 74 3.71 12.43 -29.12
N LYS A 75 3.71 11.10 -29.00
CA LYS A 75 2.56 10.37 -28.49
C LYS A 75 2.51 10.49 -26.97
N THR A 76 1.31 10.65 -26.46
CA THR A 76 1.00 10.63 -25.04
C THR A 76 0.47 9.27 -24.63
N LEU A 77 0.40 9.03 -23.32
CA LEU A 77 -0.27 7.84 -22.77
C LEU A 77 -1.73 7.71 -23.25
N MET A 78 -2.39 8.83 -23.57
CA MET A 78 -3.78 8.87 -24.02
C MET A 78 -3.96 8.46 -25.49
N ASP A 79 -2.87 8.40 -26.27
CA ASP A 79 -2.88 7.93 -27.65
C ASP A 79 -2.80 6.39 -27.75
N ILE A 80 -2.63 5.72 -26.60
CA ILE A 80 -2.70 4.26 -26.52
C ILE A 80 -4.17 3.82 -26.64
N PRO A 81 -4.49 2.81 -27.47
CA PRO A 81 -5.84 2.26 -27.54
C PRO A 81 -6.34 1.83 -26.16
N ILE A 82 -7.62 2.12 -25.87
CA ILE A 82 -8.26 1.79 -24.58
C ILE A 82 -8.12 0.30 -24.26
N SER A 83 -8.21 -0.58 -25.26
CA SER A 83 -8.03 -2.03 -25.08
C SER A 83 -6.63 -2.41 -24.57
N SER A 84 -5.60 -1.67 -24.95
CA SER A 84 -4.24 -1.85 -24.44
C SER A 84 -4.08 -1.27 -23.03
N LEU A 85 -4.64 -0.10 -22.75
CA LEU A 85 -4.65 0.48 -21.40
C LEU A 85 -5.39 -0.43 -20.40
N TYR A 86 -6.49 -1.05 -20.83
CA TYR A 86 -7.22 -2.03 -20.03
C TYR A 86 -6.34 -3.23 -19.65
N LYS A 87 -5.62 -3.82 -20.63
CA LYS A 87 -4.66 -4.91 -20.37
C LYS A 87 -3.52 -4.50 -19.45
N ILE A 88 -2.99 -3.28 -19.61
CA ILE A 88 -1.95 -2.76 -18.71
C ILE A 88 -2.50 -2.71 -17.28
N THR A 89 -3.68 -2.14 -17.09
CA THR A 89 -4.30 -2.02 -15.75
C THR A 89 -4.70 -3.36 -15.12
N GLU A 90 -5.02 -4.37 -15.94
CA GLU A 90 -5.26 -5.75 -15.51
C GLU A 90 -4.02 -6.39 -14.85
N HIS A 91 -2.82 -6.06 -15.35
CA HIS A 91 -1.55 -6.56 -14.81
C HIS A 91 -1.04 -5.80 -13.57
N LEU A 92 -1.67 -4.68 -13.22
CA LEU A 92 -1.32 -3.91 -12.03
C LEU A 92 -2.10 -4.42 -10.83
N ASP A 93 -1.47 -4.41 -9.65
CA ASP A 93 -2.17 -4.73 -8.41
C ASP A 93 -3.11 -3.57 -7.97
N THR A 94 -3.98 -3.86 -7.00
CA THR A 94 -4.97 -2.88 -6.52
C THR A 94 -4.32 -1.60 -5.98
N VAL A 95 -3.13 -1.68 -5.35
CA VAL A 95 -2.39 -0.53 -4.82
C VAL A 95 -1.77 0.27 -5.96
N GLU A 96 -1.14 -0.38 -6.93
CA GLU A 96 -0.57 0.24 -8.13
C GLU A 96 -1.61 1.00 -8.94
N ARG A 97 -2.80 0.41 -9.12
CA ARG A 97 -3.93 1.08 -9.80
C ARG A 97 -4.37 2.37 -9.11
N THR A 98 -4.18 2.52 -7.79
CA THR A 98 -4.53 3.78 -7.10
C THR A 98 -3.71 4.97 -7.57
N TYR A 99 -2.47 4.74 -8.03
CA TYR A 99 -1.64 5.80 -8.61
C TYR A 99 -2.21 6.26 -9.95
N LEU A 100 -2.54 5.32 -10.82
CA LEU A 100 -3.19 5.60 -12.10
C LEU A 100 -4.53 6.34 -11.92
N ARG A 101 -5.34 5.90 -10.94
CA ARG A 101 -6.61 6.52 -10.56
C ARG A 101 -6.48 8.02 -10.21
N SER A 102 -5.29 8.47 -9.78
CA SER A 102 -5.04 9.87 -9.40
C SER A 102 -4.58 10.77 -10.55
N MET A 103 -4.25 10.22 -11.73
CA MET A 103 -3.63 10.97 -12.82
C MET A 103 -4.64 11.85 -13.58
N ASN A 104 -5.68 11.24 -14.16
CA ASN A 104 -6.72 11.95 -14.90
C ASN A 104 -8.05 11.16 -14.91
N LYS A 105 -9.12 11.76 -15.43
CA LYS A 105 -10.46 11.15 -15.43
C LYS A 105 -10.53 9.87 -16.26
N ALA A 106 -9.96 9.83 -17.44
CA ALA A 106 -10.04 8.66 -18.33
C ALA A 106 -9.27 7.45 -17.76
N ILE A 107 -8.05 7.68 -17.26
CA ILE A 107 -7.25 6.63 -16.60
C ILE A 107 -7.94 6.17 -15.33
N LYS A 108 -8.57 7.09 -14.58
CA LYS A 108 -9.39 6.75 -13.43
C LYS A 108 -10.55 5.82 -13.78
N ASP A 109 -11.30 6.13 -14.83
CA ASP A 109 -12.44 5.30 -15.23
C ASP A 109 -11.99 3.88 -15.62
N ILE A 110 -10.82 3.75 -16.27
CA ILE A 110 -10.22 2.45 -16.59
C ILE A 110 -9.75 1.73 -15.30
N ALA A 111 -9.04 2.42 -14.40
CA ALA A 111 -8.59 1.83 -13.15
C ALA A 111 -9.77 1.36 -12.27
N ASP A 112 -10.87 2.13 -12.25
CA ASP A 112 -12.08 1.86 -11.48
C ASP A 112 -12.95 0.76 -12.10
N SER A 113 -12.75 0.44 -13.39
CA SER A 113 -13.44 -0.69 -14.05
C SER A 113 -13.02 -2.05 -13.51
N HIS A 114 -11.86 -2.11 -12.83
CA HIS A 114 -11.39 -3.29 -12.14
C HIS A 114 -11.83 -3.26 -10.68
N ALA A 115 -12.61 -4.24 -10.25
CA ALA A 115 -13.02 -4.33 -8.85
C ALA A 115 -11.77 -4.42 -7.93
N PRO A 116 -11.67 -3.57 -6.89
CA PRO A 116 -10.61 -3.72 -5.91
C PRO A 116 -10.78 -5.06 -5.21
N SER A 117 -9.74 -5.88 -5.26
CA SER A 117 -9.70 -7.15 -4.55
C SER A 117 -8.35 -7.29 -3.87
N PHE A 118 -8.39 -7.82 -2.65
CA PHE A 118 -7.25 -8.17 -1.85
C PHE A 118 -7.51 -9.58 -1.36
N ASP A 119 -6.55 -10.48 -1.53
CA ASP A 119 -6.68 -11.84 -1.06
C ASP A 119 -6.27 -11.92 0.41
N LYS A 120 -5.23 -11.17 0.79
CA LYS A 120 -4.61 -11.22 2.11
C LYS A 120 -4.46 -9.83 2.71
N MET A 121 -4.81 -9.71 4.00
CA MET A 121 -4.45 -8.57 4.82
C MET A 121 -3.72 -9.01 6.07
N GLU A 122 -2.62 -8.33 6.39
CA GLU A 122 -1.88 -8.48 7.65
C GLU A 122 -1.78 -7.13 8.34
N ILE A 123 -2.04 -7.05 9.63
CA ILE A 123 -1.94 -5.82 10.43
C ILE A 123 -1.20 -6.15 11.72
N THR A 124 -0.08 -5.48 11.96
CA THR A 124 0.74 -5.66 13.16
C THR A 124 1.00 -4.31 13.82
N ALA A 125 0.72 -4.18 15.11
CA ALA A 125 1.07 -3.01 15.88
C ALA A 125 2.32 -3.30 16.73
N TYR A 126 3.16 -2.29 16.94
CA TYR A 126 4.39 -2.40 17.72
C TYR A 126 4.38 -1.34 18.81
N GLY A 127 4.12 -1.75 20.06
CA GLY A 127 4.32 -0.95 21.27
C GLY A 127 3.68 0.44 21.27
N GLY A 128 2.57 0.63 20.54
CA GLY A 128 1.85 1.90 20.41
C GLY A 128 2.57 3.02 19.64
N CYS A 129 3.75 2.75 19.07
CA CYS A 129 4.59 3.75 18.41
C CYS A 129 4.73 3.51 16.89
N SER A 130 4.46 2.31 16.42
CA SER A 130 4.47 1.98 15.00
C SER A 130 3.45 0.89 14.67
N MET A 131 3.05 0.84 13.40
CA MET A 131 2.15 -0.15 12.84
C MET A 131 2.62 -0.47 11.44
N GLU A 132 2.62 -1.75 11.11
CA GLU A 132 2.80 -2.24 9.76
C GLU A 132 1.49 -2.89 9.31
N TRP A 133 1.08 -2.65 8.08
CA TRP A 133 0.06 -3.47 7.46
C TRP A 133 0.45 -3.85 6.05
N ARG A 134 0.05 -5.04 5.64
CA ARG A 134 0.27 -5.58 4.31
C ARG A 134 -1.06 -5.86 3.66
N LEU A 135 -1.20 -5.40 2.43
CA LEU A 135 -2.28 -5.77 1.51
C LEU A 135 -1.62 -6.60 0.41
N ASP A 136 -1.85 -7.90 0.41
CA ASP A 136 -1.11 -8.86 -0.40
C ASP A 136 0.42 -8.66 -0.25
N ASN A 137 1.11 -8.26 -1.32
CA ASN A 137 2.56 -8.01 -1.32
C ASN A 137 2.95 -6.57 -0.96
N ASN A 138 1.97 -5.68 -0.75
CA ASN A 138 2.20 -4.26 -0.53
C ASN A 138 2.27 -3.92 0.96
N ALA A 139 3.47 -3.60 1.44
CA ALA A 139 3.71 -3.22 2.83
C ALA A 139 3.63 -1.70 3.04
N PHE A 140 2.87 -1.32 4.06
CA PHE A 140 2.75 0.04 4.54
C PHE A 140 3.26 0.09 5.98
N HIS A 141 4.00 1.13 6.30
CA HIS A 141 4.56 1.32 7.64
C HIS A 141 4.23 2.70 8.15
N CYS A 142 3.58 2.78 9.29
CA CYS A 142 3.28 4.01 9.99
C CYS A 142 4.04 4.04 11.31
N TYR A 143 4.68 5.16 11.63
CA TYR A 143 5.37 5.31 12.90
C TYR A 143 5.34 6.75 13.39
N ARG A 144 5.34 6.89 14.71
CA ARG A 144 5.39 8.18 15.38
C ARG A 144 6.79 8.78 15.20
N LYS A 145 6.84 10.05 14.85
CA LYS A 145 8.09 10.82 14.79
C LYS A 145 7.85 12.18 15.45
N ASN A 146 8.46 12.39 16.62
CA ASN A 146 8.26 13.57 17.47
C ASN A 146 6.77 13.75 17.84
N LYS A 147 6.19 14.92 17.57
CA LYS A 147 4.77 15.24 17.79
C LYS A 147 3.84 14.76 16.66
N GLY A 148 4.38 14.25 15.56
CA GLY A 148 3.61 13.82 14.38
C GLY A 148 3.77 12.33 14.07
N CYS A 149 3.29 11.93 12.90
CA CYS A 149 3.43 10.57 12.36
C CYS A 149 3.92 10.58 10.91
N VAL A 150 4.56 9.49 10.51
CA VAL A 150 5.06 9.27 9.16
C VAL A 150 4.46 7.99 8.61
N LEU A 151 3.77 8.08 7.47
CA LEU A 151 3.35 6.94 6.67
C LEU A 151 4.35 6.72 5.56
N GLN A 152 4.88 5.51 5.47
CA GLN A 152 5.67 5.02 4.36
C GLN A 152 4.81 4.08 3.51
N LYS A 153 4.74 4.38 2.21
CA LYS A 153 4.05 3.55 1.21
C LYS A 153 4.98 2.46 0.66
N PRO A 154 4.43 1.44 -0.03
CA PRO A 154 5.22 0.37 -0.67
C PRO A 154 6.31 0.90 -1.62
N ASN A 155 6.00 1.96 -2.38
CA ASN A 155 6.94 2.60 -3.29
C ASN A 155 8.04 3.45 -2.61
N GLY A 156 8.17 3.40 -1.28
CA GLY A 156 9.15 4.15 -0.50
C GLY A 156 8.78 5.62 -0.25
N SER A 157 7.73 6.15 -0.86
CA SER A 157 7.28 7.52 -0.61
C SER A 157 6.78 7.69 0.82
N LYS A 158 7.03 8.88 1.40
CA LYS A 158 6.71 9.19 2.80
C LYS A 158 5.74 10.35 2.88
N ILE A 159 4.63 10.15 3.58
CA ILE A 159 3.68 11.18 3.95
C ILE A 159 3.91 11.54 5.41
N LYS A 160 4.10 12.82 5.70
CA LYS A 160 4.26 13.33 7.07
C LYS A 160 2.96 14.01 7.49
N SER A 161 2.47 13.68 8.68
CA SER A 161 1.41 14.42 9.34
C SER A 161 1.95 15.13 10.57
N ARG A 162 1.47 16.36 10.79
CA ARG A 162 1.75 17.13 12.00
C ARG A 162 0.94 16.64 13.20
N ASP A 163 -0.16 15.94 12.92
CA ASP A 163 -0.98 15.30 13.94
C ASP A 163 -0.35 13.96 14.36
N SER A 164 -0.60 13.57 15.61
CA SER A 164 -0.19 12.27 16.14
C SER A 164 -0.93 11.08 15.51
N TYR A 165 -1.89 11.34 14.63
CA TYR A 165 -2.67 10.37 13.88
C TYR A 165 -2.84 10.83 12.43
N LEU A 166 -3.07 9.88 11.52
CA LEU A 166 -3.35 10.19 10.12
C LEU A 166 -4.86 10.29 9.95
N LYS A 167 -5.42 11.50 9.81
CA LYS A 167 -6.77 11.70 9.26
C LYS A 167 -6.78 11.40 7.76
N THR A 168 -6.54 10.15 7.39
CA THR A 168 -7.14 9.64 6.15
C THR A 168 -8.60 9.37 6.50
N LYS A 169 -9.55 9.74 5.63
CA LYS A 169 -11.00 9.85 5.94
C LYS A 169 -11.68 8.61 6.59
N HIS A 170 -10.98 7.50 6.83
CA HIS A 170 -11.53 6.26 7.38
C HIS A 170 -10.64 5.48 8.37
N ILE A 171 -9.45 5.98 8.76
CA ILE A 171 -8.57 5.23 9.68
C ILE A 171 -8.15 6.13 10.85
N GLU A 172 -8.89 6.06 11.96
CA GLU A 172 -8.40 6.56 13.24
C GLU A 172 -7.26 5.65 13.71
N PHE A 173 -6.10 6.24 14.02
CA PHE A 173 -4.97 5.53 14.61
C PHE A 173 -5.30 5.18 16.07
N ARG A 174 -6.09 4.12 16.28
CA ARG A 174 -6.23 3.44 17.58
C ARG A 174 -5.21 2.31 17.59
N SER A 175 -4.49 2.19 18.69
CA SER A 175 -3.30 1.33 18.81
C SER A 175 -3.55 -0.16 18.55
N LEU A 176 -4.81 -0.62 18.59
CA LEU A 176 -5.24 -1.98 18.31
C LEU A 176 -6.66 -1.97 17.71
N LEU A 177 -6.98 -2.95 16.87
CA LEU A 177 -8.33 -3.16 16.34
C LEU A 177 -9.25 -3.71 17.43
N LYS A 178 -10.54 -3.38 17.36
CA LYS A 178 -11.57 -4.01 18.20
C LYS A 178 -12.25 -5.14 17.45
N VAL A 179 -12.95 -6.00 18.20
CA VAL A 179 -13.74 -7.11 17.63
C VAL A 179 -14.76 -6.58 16.61
N GLU A 180 -15.37 -5.42 16.86
CA GLU A 180 -16.36 -4.82 15.94
C GLU A 180 -15.76 -4.37 14.61
N ASP A 181 -14.45 -4.13 14.55
CA ASP A 181 -13.78 -3.74 13.30
C ASP A 181 -13.59 -4.92 12.35
N LEU A 182 -13.62 -6.17 12.86
CA LEU A 182 -13.42 -7.38 12.06
C LEU A 182 -14.40 -7.48 10.89
N GLY A 183 -15.67 -7.12 11.12
CA GLY A 183 -16.72 -7.22 10.10
C GLY A 183 -16.44 -6.43 8.81
N ARG A 184 -15.51 -5.47 8.84
CA ARG A 184 -15.07 -4.72 7.66
C ARG A 184 -14.24 -5.56 6.68
N PHE A 185 -13.73 -6.70 7.11
CA PHE A 185 -12.81 -7.57 6.38
C PHE A 185 -13.47 -8.84 5.84
N SER A 186 -14.81 -8.90 5.80
CA SER A 186 -15.58 -10.07 5.36
C SER A 186 -15.33 -10.51 3.92
N HIS A 187 -14.74 -9.65 3.12
CA HIS A 187 -14.43 -9.88 1.71
C HIS A 187 -13.07 -10.57 1.47
N LEU A 188 -12.23 -10.71 2.50
CA LEU A 188 -10.88 -11.27 2.39
C LEU A 188 -10.87 -12.80 2.43
N LYS A 189 -9.88 -13.42 1.77
CA LYS A 189 -9.59 -14.85 1.91
C LYS A 189 -8.71 -15.14 3.12
N SER A 190 -7.78 -14.24 3.41
CA SER A 190 -6.87 -14.37 4.54
C SER A 190 -6.78 -13.07 5.35
N LEU A 191 -6.91 -13.18 6.67
CA LEU A 191 -6.75 -12.06 7.60
C LEU A 191 -5.76 -12.43 8.69
N LYS A 192 -4.78 -11.56 8.97
CA LYS A 192 -3.96 -11.62 10.17
C LYS A 192 -4.01 -10.26 10.86
N CYS A 193 -4.43 -10.19 12.11
CA CYS A 193 -4.45 -8.93 12.82
C CYS A 193 -4.29 -9.05 14.33
N GLU A 194 -3.70 -8.02 14.93
CA GLU A 194 -3.68 -7.84 16.37
C GLU A 194 -4.94 -7.14 16.88
N LEU A 195 -5.59 -7.75 17.85
CA LEU A 195 -6.80 -7.25 18.50
C LEU A 195 -6.51 -6.82 19.94
N GLN A 196 -7.28 -5.84 20.41
CA GLN A 196 -7.43 -5.63 21.84
C GLN A 196 -8.04 -6.88 22.47
N PHE A 197 -7.47 -7.34 23.59
CA PHE A 197 -7.99 -8.52 24.30
C PHE A 197 -9.46 -8.30 24.68
N PRO A 198 -10.40 -9.13 24.19
CA PRO A 198 -11.82 -8.94 24.46
C PRO A 198 -12.26 -9.55 25.79
N GLU A 199 -13.42 -9.11 26.28
CA GLU A 199 -14.15 -9.83 27.34
C GLU A 199 -14.58 -11.23 26.85
N PRO A 200 -14.90 -12.19 27.74
CA PRO A 200 -15.28 -13.56 27.36
C PRO A 200 -16.35 -13.62 26.25
N GLU A 201 -17.37 -12.77 26.31
CA GLU A 201 -18.44 -12.66 25.31
C GLU A 201 -17.92 -12.23 23.94
N GLY A 202 -16.80 -11.50 23.90
CA GLY A 202 -16.17 -11.07 22.65
C GLY A 202 -15.57 -12.21 21.85
N PHE A 203 -15.18 -13.34 22.48
CA PHE A 203 -14.73 -14.52 21.72
C PHE A 203 -15.90 -15.19 20.97
N GLN A 204 -17.09 -15.17 21.54
CA GLN A 204 -18.31 -15.60 20.83
C GLN A 204 -18.61 -14.67 19.65
N ARG A 205 -18.49 -13.35 19.85
CA ARG A 205 -18.62 -12.39 18.75
C ARG A 205 -17.60 -12.60 17.63
N ILE A 206 -16.34 -12.88 17.98
CA ILE A 206 -15.31 -13.22 16.99
C ILE A 206 -15.76 -14.42 16.15
N ARG A 207 -16.17 -15.51 16.80
CA ARG A 207 -16.67 -16.71 16.12
C ARG A 207 -17.83 -16.36 15.19
N ASP A 208 -18.82 -15.62 15.68
CA ASP A 208 -20.03 -15.30 14.91
C ASP A 208 -19.71 -14.38 13.71
N ILE A 209 -18.85 -13.37 13.89
CA ILE A 209 -18.37 -12.49 12.81
C ILE A 209 -17.61 -13.31 11.78
N ILE A 210 -16.61 -14.09 12.19
CA ILE A 210 -15.76 -14.87 11.28
C ILE A 210 -16.57 -15.94 10.52
N SER A 211 -17.59 -16.52 11.15
CA SER A 211 -18.51 -17.47 10.49
C SER A 211 -19.29 -16.84 9.34
N SER A 212 -19.54 -15.52 9.38
CA SER A 212 -20.22 -14.81 8.28
C SER A 212 -19.34 -14.57 7.05
N PHE A 213 -18.04 -14.89 7.11
CA PHE A 213 -17.13 -14.59 6.00
C PHE A 213 -17.17 -15.73 4.99
N GLU A 214 -17.83 -15.48 3.86
CA GLU A 214 -18.04 -16.50 2.81
C GLU A 214 -16.72 -16.92 2.14
N LYS A 215 -15.83 -15.95 1.88
CA LYS A 215 -14.58 -16.14 1.14
C LYS A 215 -13.38 -16.55 2.00
N LEU A 216 -13.54 -16.54 3.33
CA LEU A 216 -12.42 -16.72 4.24
C LEU A 216 -11.90 -18.16 4.20
N GLU A 217 -10.61 -18.31 3.97
CA GLU A 217 -9.85 -19.55 4.02
C GLU A 217 -9.10 -19.66 5.36
N SER A 218 -8.48 -18.55 5.81
CA SER A 218 -7.73 -18.52 7.07
C SER A 218 -7.79 -17.16 7.79
N CYS A 219 -7.88 -17.19 9.11
CA CYS A 219 -7.78 -16.00 9.95
C CYS A 219 -6.81 -16.25 11.11
N GLU A 220 -5.90 -15.33 11.39
CA GLU A 220 -4.98 -15.38 12.52
C GLU A 220 -5.16 -14.13 13.37
N LEU A 221 -5.66 -14.32 14.59
CA LEU A 221 -5.88 -13.24 15.55
C LEU A 221 -4.80 -13.33 16.63
N THR A 222 -4.08 -12.24 16.84
CA THR A 222 -3.09 -12.14 17.92
C THR A 222 -3.58 -11.16 18.98
N PHE A 223 -3.21 -11.44 20.23
CA PHE A 223 -3.58 -10.61 21.38
C PHE A 223 -2.31 -10.27 22.17
N SER A 224 -2.11 -8.97 22.46
CA SER A 224 -1.00 -8.51 23.29
C SER A 224 -1.22 -8.95 24.74
N LYS A 225 -0.26 -9.70 25.30
CA LYS A 225 -0.33 -10.17 26.70
C LYS A 225 -0.17 -8.99 27.67
N PHE A 226 -1.24 -8.71 28.41
CA PHE A 226 -1.16 -8.04 29.72
C PHE A 226 -1.57 -9.08 30.77
N GLU A 227 -0.56 -9.77 31.34
CA GLU A 227 -0.63 -10.71 32.48
C GLU A 227 -1.15 -12.15 32.21
N ASN A 228 -0.49 -13.10 32.91
CA ASN A 228 -0.32 -14.56 32.69
C ASN A 228 -1.58 -15.46 32.59
N GLU A 229 -1.38 -16.73 32.14
CA GLU A 229 -2.15 -18.01 32.20
C GLU A 229 -3.69 -18.02 32.31
N VAL A 230 -4.28 -17.11 33.07
CA VAL A 230 -5.72 -16.93 33.30
C VAL A 230 -6.46 -16.63 31.99
N GLN A 231 -5.83 -15.93 31.06
CA GLN A 231 -6.45 -15.56 29.78
C GLN A 231 -6.78 -16.77 28.91
N PHE A 232 -5.88 -17.75 28.82
CA PHE A 232 -6.07 -18.92 27.98
C PHE A 232 -7.23 -19.80 28.45
N ARG A 233 -7.41 -19.93 29.78
CA ARG A 233 -8.58 -20.60 30.35
C ARG A 233 -9.88 -19.88 30.03
N ARG A 234 -9.89 -18.54 30.16
CA ARG A 234 -11.08 -17.73 29.85
C ARG A 234 -11.49 -17.83 28.38
N ILE A 235 -10.52 -17.91 27.47
CA ILE A 235 -10.79 -18.13 26.04
C ILE A 235 -11.41 -19.51 25.81
N ALA A 236 -10.81 -20.55 26.39
CA ALA A 236 -11.29 -21.92 26.26
C ALA A 236 -12.72 -22.08 26.81
N GLU A 237 -12.99 -21.52 28.00
CA GLU A 237 -14.32 -21.47 28.61
C GLU A 237 -15.33 -20.73 27.74
N ALA A 238 -14.96 -19.56 27.20
CA ALA A 238 -15.85 -18.75 26.36
C ALA A 238 -16.26 -19.44 25.04
N LEU A 239 -15.38 -20.29 24.49
CA LEU A 239 -15.68 -21.14 23.34
C LEU A 239 -16.36 -22.46 23.70
N GLY A 240 -16.58 -22.75 24.99
CA GLY A 240 -17.20 -23.99 25.47
C GLY A 240 -16.30 -25.21 25.35
N VAL A 241 -14.97 -25.04 25.44
CA VAL A 241 -13.99 -26.12 25.35
C VAL A 241 -13.59 -26.59 26.75
N GLU A 242 -13.69 -27.89 27.01
CA GLU A 242 -13.15 -28.48 28.25
C GLU A 242 -11.62 -28.37 28.26
N ILE A 243 -11.08 -27.79 29.34
CA ILE A 243 -9.66 -27.53 29.49
C ILE A 243 -8.98 -28.77 30.08
N PRO A 244 -8.00 -29.41 29.39
CA PRO A 244 -7.26 -30.52 29.97
C PRO A 244 -6.41 -30.06 31.17
N PHE A 245 -6.32 -30.91 32.20
CA PHE A 245 -5.43 -30.69 33.35
C PHE A 245 -3.96 -30.80 32.92
N GLY A 246 -3.20 -29.69 32.96
CA GLY A 246 -1.76 -29.64 32.63
C GLY A 246 -1.31 -28.28 32.08
N PRO A 247 -0.02 -28.11 31.72
CA PRO A 247 0.44 -26.92 31.02
C PRO A 247 -0.21 -26.85 29.63
N LEU A 248 -1.06 -25.84 29.44
CA LEU A 248 -1.82 -25.64 28.23
C LEU A 248 -0.99 -24.87 27.21
N GLN A 249 -0.41 -25.57 26.25
CA GLN A 249 0.31 -24.91 25.15
C GLN A 249 -0.58 -24.73 23.91
N ILE A 250 -1.52 -25.65 23.66
CA ILE A 250 -2.34 -25.67 22.45
C ILE A 250 -3.77 -26.14 22.73
N ILE A 251 -4.78 -25.41 22.26
CA ILE A 251 -6.20 -25.84 22.24
C ILE A 251 -6.67 -25.96 20.81
N LYS A 252 -7.45 -27.01 20.51
CA LYS A 252 -8.17 -27.16 19.25
C LYS A 252 -9.67 -27.22 19.51
N HIS A 253 -10.44 -26.45 18.77
CA HIS A 253 -11.89 -26.46 18.82
C HIS A 253 -12.46 -26.45 17.41
N ARG A 254 -13.51 -27.25 17.19
CA ARG A 254 -14.24 -27.28 15.92
C ARG A 254 -15.64 -26.78 16.14
N TYR A 255 -16.05 -25.85 15.29
CA TYR A 255 -17.37 -25.26 15.29
C TYR A 255 -18.05 -25.52 13.95
N GLN A 256 -19.21 -26.18 13.95
CA GLN A 256 -20.01 -26.34 12.75
C GLN A 256 -20.75 -25.04 12.45
N ILE A 257 -20.60 -24.51 11.23
CA ILE A 257 -21.34 -23.32 10.83
C ILE A 257 -22.82 -23.72 10.67
N PRO A 258 -23.77 -23.02 11.34
CA PRO A 258 -25.19 -23.30 11.19
C PRO A 258 -25.61 -23.29 9.73
N GLU A 259 -26.43 -24.27 9.33
CA GLU A 259 -26.96 -24.39 7.97
C GLU A 259 -25.90 -24.63 6.88
N SER A 260 -24.66 -24.97 7.26
CA SER A 260 -23.56 -25.29 6.35
C SER A 260 -22.92 -26.64 6.69
N ASN A 261 -22.30 -27.26 5.68
CA ASN A 261 -21.45 -28.44 5.86
C ASN A 261 -20.01 -28.04 6.25
N GLU A 262 -19.72 -26.75 6.35
CA GLU A 262 -18.39 -26.23 6.67
C GLU A 262 -18.18 -26.11 8.18
N TYR A 263 -16.93 -26.29 8.60
CA TYR A 263 -16.49 -26.13 9.98
C TYR A 263 -15.42 -25.04 10.08
N LEU A 264 -15.43 -24.31 11.19
CA LEU A 264 -14.29 -23.51 11.62
C LEU A 264 -13.44 -24.33 12.58
N GLU A 265 -12.17 -24.53 12.24
CA GLU A 265 -11.19 -25.12 13.14
C GLU A 265 -10.37 -24.00 13.79
N PHE A 266 -10.57 -23.83 15.09
CA PHE A 266 -9.82 -22.93 15.94
C PHE A 266 -8.62 -23.69 16.52
N LYS A 267 -7.43 -23.17 16.30
CA LYS A 267 -6.18 -23.61 16.93
C LYS A 267 -5.61 -22.44 17.72
N MET A 268 -5.56 -22.60 19.03
CA MET A 268 -5.03 -21.60 19.95
C MET A 268 -3.64 -22.02 20.36
N GLU A 269 -2.71 -21.09 20.34
CA GLU A 269 -1.33 -21.30 20.77
C GLU A 269 -0.99 -20.21 21.79
N ASP A 270 -0.52 -20.61 22.97
CA ASP A 270 0.00 -19.70 23.98
C ASP A 270 1.53 -19.77 23.99
N GLU A 271 2.16 -18.66 23.59
CA GLU A 271 3.62 -18.51 23.57
C GLU A 271 4.06 -17.54 24.67
N ASP A 272 5.34 -17.53 25.05
CA ASP A 272 5.86 -16.77 26.20
C ASP A 272 5.47 -15.28 26.21
N HIS A 273 5.20 -14.66 25.06
CA HIS A 273 4.92 -13.23 24.91
C HIS A 273 3.62 -12.87 24.17
N SER A 274 2.87 -13.85 23.66
CA SER A 274 1.61 -13.60 22.95
C SER A 274 0.70 -14.82 22.94
N SER A 275 -0.61 -14.61 22.88
CA SER A 275 -1.57 -15.67 22.58
C SER A 275 -2.10 -15.45 21.16
N SER A 276 -2.23 -16.53 20.40
CA SER A 276 -2.77 -16.48 19.04
C SER A 276 -3.91 -17.47 18.84
N ILE A 277 -4.87 -17.09 18.00
CA ILE A 277 -5.96 -17.95 17.54
C ILE A 277 -5.87 -18.02 16.02
N LYS A 278 -5.53 -19.19 15.51
CA LYS A 278 -5.57 -19.54 14.09
C LYS A 278 -6.91 -20.20 13.81
N ILE A 279 -7.63 -19.69 12.83
CA ILE A 279 -8.96 -20.14 12.42
C ILE A 279 -8.84 -20.55 10.96
N VAL A 280 -9.19 -21.79 10.64
CA VAL A 280 -9.21 -22.29 9.26
C VAL A 280 -10.61 -22.77 8.94
N LYS A 281 -11.09 -22.45 7.74
CA LYS A 281 -12.38 -22.91 7.25
C LYS A 281 -12.19 -24.21 6.47
N ILE A 282 -12.87 -25.28 6.89
CA ILE A 282 -12.77 -26.63 6.31
C ILE A 282 -14.14 -27.16 5.89
N ARG A 283 -14.16 -28.10 4.94
CA ARG A 283 -15.35 -28.81 4.46
C ARG A 283 -15.35 -30.26 4.93
#